data_AF-A0A951I1A5-F1
#
_entry.id   AF-A0A951I1A5-F1
#
_cell.length_a   1.000
_cell.length_b   1.000
_cell.length_c   1.000
_cell.angle_alpha   90.00
_cell.angle_beta   90.00
_cell.angle_gamma   90.00
#
_symmetry.space_group_name_H-M   'P 1'
#
loop_
_entity.id
_entity.type
_entity.pdbx_description
1 polymer ?
#
loop_
_entity_poly.entity_id
_entity_poly.type
_entity_poly.pdbx_seq_one_letter_code
_entity_poly.pdbx_strand_id
1 'polypeptide(L)'
;MYCPSCGAEQTQGLKYCNRCGANLAQANEASSSRVTSMVWAVATAVVVVSIGGFIMAFIFGMEFMSRKENTTATVIFLIFFLLVILGIAALLVRQLSRLISAYLEKGGKRTEPAALPEPHAARLAAPQEPVPGVAEQTTRRFEPVPKK
;
A
#
# COMPACT_ATOMS: atom_id res chain seq x y z
N MET A 1 -4.67 10.29 7.49
CA MET A 1 -4.98 9.05 6.73
C MET A 1 -6.28 9.30 5.99
N TYR A 2 -6.50 8.77 4.78
CA TYR A 2 -7.72 9.07 4.02
C TYR A 2 -8.76 7.95 4.13
N CYS A 3 -10.04 8.29 4.16
CA CYS A 3 -11.13 7.31 4.14
C CYS A 3 -11.20 6.63 2.75
N PRO A 4 -11.22 5.28 2.66
CA PRO A 4 -11.30 4.57 1.39
C PRO A 4 -12.65 4.74 0.65
N SER A 5 -13.70 5.17 1.35
CA SER A 5 -15.03 5.33 0.77
C SER A 5 -15.30 6.74 0.23
N CYS A 6 -14.72 7.79 0.83
CA CYS A 6 -15.03 9.18 0.47
C CYS A 6 -13.80 10.08 0.30
N GLY A 7 -12.59 9.56 0.49
CA GLY A 7 -11.34 10.32 0.32
C GLY A 7 -11.11 11.42 1.34
N ALA A 8 -11.97 11.57 2.36
CA ALA A 8 -11.79 12.60 3.39
C ALA A 8 -10.56 12.31 4.25
N GLU A 9 -9.84 13.37 4.63
CA GLU A 9 -8.79 13.27 5.63
C GLU A 9 -9.38 12.85 6.97
N GLN A 10 -8.72 11.91 7.63
CA GLN A 10 -9.10 11.35 8.92
C GLN A 10 -7.86 11.20 9.80
N THR A 11 -8.07 11.47 11.08
CA THR A 11 -7.12 11.22 12.16
C THR A 11 -7.00 9.72 12.43
N GLN A 12 -5.83 9.28 12.89
CA GLN A 12 -5.60 7.86 13.16
C GLN A 12 -6.39 7.44 14.41
N GLY A 13 -7.03 6.26 14.38
CA GLY A 13 -7.74 5.68 15.54
C GLY A 13 -9.26 5.78 15.53
N LEU A 14 -9.90 6.32 14.48
CA LEU A 14 -11.37 6.37 14.40
C LEU A 14 -11.97 5.07 13.83
N LYS A 15 -13.06 4.59 14.46
CA LYS A 15 -13.81 3.41 14.00
C LYS A 15 -14.69 3.69 12.77
N TYR A 16 -15.11 4.94 12.59
CA TYR A 16 -15.99 5.39 11.52
C TYR A 16 -15.48 6.71 10.94
N CYS A 17 -15.75 6.96 9.65
CA CYS A 17 -15.41 8.23 9.02
C CYS A 17 -16.39 9.33 9.43
N ASN A 18 -15.87 10.47 9.91
CA ASN A 18 -16.69 11.62 10.31
C ASN A 18 -17.46 12.30 9.16
N ARG A 19 -17.11 12.01 7.90
CA ARG A 19 -17.73 12.65 6.73
C ARG A 19 -18.80 11.80 6.05
N CYS A 20 -18.56 10.49 5.89
CA CYS A 20 -19.48 9.60 5.18
C CYS A 20 -20.04 8.46 6.04
N GLY A 21 -19.63 8.33 7.30
CA GLY A 21 -20.09 7.27 8.21
C GLY A 21 -19.54 5.87 7.91
N ALA A 22 -18.65 5.72 6.92
CA ALA A 22 -18.09 4.41 6.57
C ALA A 22 -17.30 3.80 7.74
N ASN A 23 -17.51 2.50 8.00
CA ASN A 23 -16.80 1.75 9.03
C ASN A 23 -15.35 1.47 8.60
N LEU A 24 -14.40 2.12 9.25
CA LEU A 24 -12.97 2.01 8.94
C LEU A 24 -12.33 0.76 9.56
N ALA A 25 -12.95 0.18 10.60
CA ALA A 25 -12.46 -1.03 11.24
C ALA A 25 -12.60 -2.26 10.32
N GLN A 26 -13.74 -2.41 9.63
CA GLN A 26 -13.95 -3.54 8.71
C GLN A 26 -13.05 -3.48 7.47
N ALA A 27 -12.75 -2.28 6.97
CA ALA A 27 -11.87 -2.12 5.81
C ALA A 27 -10.44 -2.59 6.07
N ASN A 28 -9.94 -2.42 7.30
CA ASN A 28 -8.60 -2.88 7.71
C ASN A 28 -8.56 -4.41 7.93
N GLU A 29 -9.61 -4.98 8.52
CA GLU A 29 -9.75 -6.42 8.78
C GLU A 29 -9.82 -7.25 7.49
N ALA A 30 -10.61 -6.80 6.50
CA ALA A 30 -10.81 -7.52 5.24
C ALA A 30 -9.56 -7.58 4.36
N SER A 31 -8.72 -6.53 4.39
CA SER A 31 -7.45 -6.51 3.64
C SER A 31 -6.36 -7.33 4.32
N SER A 32 -6.37 -7.45 5.65
CA SER A 32 -5.32 -8.14 6.41
C SER A 32 -5.48 -9.65 6.33
N SER A 33 -6.70 -10.17 6.49
CA SER A 33 -6.97 -11.62 6.53
C SER A 33 -6.58 -12.37 5.24
N ARG A 34 -6.86 -11.79 4.06
CA ARG A 34 -6.55 -12.43 2.77
C ARG A 34 -5.04 -12.49 2.52
N VAL A 35 -4.31 -11.46 2.90
CA VAL A 35 -2.84 -11.42 2.77
C VAL A 35 -2.19 -12.41 3.75
N THR A 36 -2.64 -12.47 5.00
CA THR A 36 -2.11 -13.42 5.99
C THR A 36 -2.29 -14.88 5.56
N SER A 37 -3.44 -15.22 4.97
CA SER A 37 -3.68 -16.58 4.44
C SER A 37 -2.73 -16.94 3.29
N MET A 38 -2.45 -15.98 2.42
CA MET A 38 -1.56 -16.16 1.27
C MET A 38 -0.10 -16.27 1.73
N VAL A 39 0.30 -15.48 2.73
CA VAL A 39 1.62 -15.58 3.36
C VAL A 39 1.82 -16.94 4.03
N TRP A 40 0.83 -17.45 4.75
CA TRP A 40 0.90 -18.78 5.38
C TRP A 40 0.97 -19.91 4.36
N ALA A 41 0.20 -19.82 3.27
CA ALA A 41 0.25 -20.81 2.19
C ALA A 41 1.61 -20.83 1.49
N VAL A 42 2.22 -19.67 1.25
CA VAL A 42 3.56 -19.58 0.67
C VAL A 42 4.63 -20.06 1.66
N ALA A 43 4.55 -19.66 2.93
CA ALA A 43 5.50 -20.10 3.96
C ALA A 43 5.48 -21.62 4.14
N THR A 44 4.29 -22.23 4.22
CA THR A 44 4.17 -23.69 4.33
C THR A 44 4.70 -24.41 3.09
N ALA A 45 4.40 -23.92 1.88
CA ALA A 45 4.94 -24.49 0.65
C ALA A 45 6.49 -24.40 0.61
N VAL A 46 7.07 -23.26 0.99
CA VAL A 46 8.52 -23.09 1.06
C VAL A 46 9.12 -24.06 2.07
N VAL A 47 8.57 -24.16 3.28
CA VAL A 47 9.05 -25.07 4.32
C VAL A 47 8.99 -26.53 3.86
N VAL A 48 7.87 -26.95 3.27
CA VAL A 48 7.70 -28.33 2.78
C VAL A 48 8.68 -28.64 1.66
N VAL A 49 8.89 -27.72 0.72
CA VAL A 49 9.82 -27.92 -0.40
C VAL A 49 11.27 -27.90 0.09
N SER A 50 11.63 -27.03 1.02
CA SER A 50 12.97 -26.99 1.61
C SER A 50 13.27 -28.23 2.44
N ILE A 51 12.38 -28.60 3.37
CA ILE A 51 12.56 -29.76 4.25
C ILE A 51 12.46 -31.06 3.46
N GLY A 52 11.43 -31.20 2.62
CA GLY A 52 11.25 -32.38 1.77
C GLY A 52 12.40 -32.54 0.77
N GLY A 53 12.85 -31.44 0.15
CA GLY A 53 14.01 -31.42 -0.74
C GLY A 53 15.31 -31.81 -0.03
N PHE A 54 15.53 -31.32 1.19
CA PHE A 54 16.71 -31.68 2.00
C PHE A 54 16.69 -33.14 2.42
N ILE A 55 15.56 -33.65 2.91
CA ILE A 55 15.42 -35.04 3.34
C ILE A 55 15.62 -35.99 2.15
N MET A 56 15.00 -35.68 1.00
CA MET A 56 15.18 -36.47 -0.22
C MET A 56 16.63 -36.42 -0.73
N ALA A 57 17.26 -35.24 -0.73
CA ALA A 57 18.66 -35.10 -1.14
C ALA A 57 19.61 -35.84 -0.17
N PHE A 58 19.31 -35.86 1.13
CA PHE A 58 20.12 -36.54 2.13
C PHE A 58 20.02 -38.06 2.05
N ILE A 59 18.79 -38.60 1.93
CA ILE A 59 18.57 -40.05 1.74
C ILE A 59 19.23 -40.51 0.44
N PHE A 60 19.03 -39.76 -0.65
CA PHE A 60 19.62 -40.09 -1.94
C PHE A 60 21.14 -39.95 -1.96
N GLY A 61 21.70 -38.96 -1.25
CA GLY A 61 23.15 -38.81 -1.08
C GLY A 61 23.79 -39.97 -0.31
N MET A 62 23.11 -40.47 0.73
CA MET A 62 23.53 -41.65 1.50
C MET A 62 23.49 -42.94 0.64
N GLU A 63 22.44 -43.11 -0.15
CA GLU A 63 22.29 -44.23 -1.09
C GLU A 63 23.36 -44.17 -2.20
N PHE A 64 23.68 -42.97 -2.69
CA PHE A 64 24.70 -42.74 -3.70
C PHE A 64 26.12 -42.96 -3.18
N MET A 65 26.41 -42.60 -1.92
CA MET A 65 27.71 -42.89 -1.29
C MET A 65 27.94 -44.39 -1.08
N SER A 66 26.85 -45.15 -0.93
CA SER A 66 26.89 -46.60 -0.74
C SER A 66 26.96 -47.40 -2.04
N ARG A 67 26.51 -46.83 -3.18
CA ARG A 67 26.61 -47.47 -4.49
C ARG A 67 27.75 -46.87 -5.29
N LYS A 68 28.80 -47.66 -5.52
CA LYS A 68 29.85 -47.36 -6.49
C LYS A 68 29.24 -47.36 -7.90
N GLU A 69 28.80 -46.17 -8.30
CA GLU A 69 28.46 -45.70 -9.64
C GLU A 69 27.07 -45.98 -10.21
N ASN A 70 26.44 -44.87 -10.65
CA ASN A 70 25.47 -44.69 -11.72
C ASN A 70 25.45 -43.17 -12.01
N THR A 71 26.52 -42.66 -12.61
CA THR A 71 26.75 -41.22 -12.91
C THR A 71 25.56 -40.56 -13.62
N THR A 72 24.85 -41.29 -14.47
CA THR A 72 23.64 -40.82 -15.16
C THR A 72 22.50 -40.48 -14.19
N ALA A 73 22.28 -41.29 -13.15
CA ALA A 73 21.23 -41.05 -12.16
C ALA A 73 21.54 -39.80 -11.30
N THR A 74 22.81 -39.60 -10.97
CA THR A 74 23.29 -38.41 -10.25
C THR A 74 23.09 -37.14 -11.07
N VAL A 75 23.41 -37.18 -12.36
CA VAL A 75 23.23 -36.04 -13.26
C VAL A 75 21.75 -35.70 -13.42
N ILE A 76 20.86 -36.70 -13.59
CA ILE A 76 19.41 -36.47 -13.66
C ILE A 76 18.89 -35.82 -12.37
N PHE A 77 19.38 -36.26 -11.21
CA PHE A 77 18.97 -35.70 -9.92
C PHE A 77 19.44 -34.26 -9.72
N LEU A 78 20.69 -33.95 -10.09
CA LEU A 78 21.21 -32.58 -10.07
C LEU A 78 20.41 -31.66 -10.97
N ILE A 79 20.08 -32.10 -12.19
CA ILE A 79 19.23 -31.34 -13.11
C ILE A 79 17.85 -31.11 -12.50
N PHE A 80 17.23 -32.12 -11.92
CA PHE A 80 15.93 -32.00 -11.27
C PHE A 80 15.95 -31.01 -10.10
N PHE A 81 16.96 -31.07 -9.25
CA PHE A 81 17.13 -30.15 -8.13
C PHE A 81 17.33 -28.70 -8.60
N LEU A 82 18.11 -28.50 -9.67
CA LEU A 82 18.35 -27.20 -10.28
C LEU A 82 17.07 -26.61 -10.89
N LEU A 83 16.25 -27.44 -11.55
CA LEU A 83 14.94 -27.03 -12.08
C LEU A 83 13.96 -26.62 -10.98
N VAL A 84 13.94 -27.34 -9.85
CA VAL A 84 13.11 -26.98 -8.69
C VAL A 84 13.55 -25.64 -8.11
N ILE A 85 14.86 -25.42 -7.93
CA ILE A 85 15.40 -24.13 -7.47
C ILE A 85 15.00 -22.99 -8.42
N LEU A 86 15.18 -23.18 -9.73
CA LEU A 86 14.79 -22.20 -10.74
C LEU A 86 13.29 -21.92 -10.73
N GLY A 87 12.46 -22.95 -10.53
CA GLY A 87 11.01 -22.81 -10.39
C GLY A 87 10.62 -21.98 -9.17
N ILE A 88 11.22 -22.26 -8.01
CA ILE A 88 10.99 -21.48 -6.78
C ILE A 88 11.44 -20.03 -6.98
N ALA A 89 12.62 -19.81 -7.57
CA ALA A 89 13.12 -18.47 -7.87
C ALA A 89 12.19 -17.70 -8.81
N ALA A 90 11.69 -18.35 -9.87
CA ALA A 90 10.73 -17.74 -10.79
C ALA A 90 9.39 -17.41 -10.11
N LEU A 91 8.90 -18.28 -9.22
CA LEU A 91 7.70 -18.02 -8.43
C LEU A 91 7.90 -16.85 -7.47
N LEU A 92 9.04 -16.79 -6.78
CA LEU A 92 9.38 -15.69 -5.89
C LEU A 92 9.48 -14.36 -6.65
N VAL A 93 10.17 -14.33 -7.79
CA VAL A 93 10.23 -13.13 -8.65
C VAL A 93 8.82 -12.72 -9.07
N ARG A 94 7.97 -13.66 -9.52
CA ARG A 94 6.59 -13.36 -9.92
C ARG A 94 5.73 -12.83 -8.76
N GLN A 95 5.92 -13.37 -7.55
CA GLN A 95 5.24 -12.89 -6.35
C GLN A 95 5.71 -11.47 -5.98
N LEU A 96 7.03 -11.23 -6.01
CA LEU A 96 7.61 -9.92 -5.76
C LEU A 96 7.17 -8.91 -6.81
N SER A 97 7.15 -9.25 -8.10
CA SER A 97 6.63 -8.39 -9.17
C SER A 97 5.16 -8.03 -8.94
N ARG A 98 4.33 -8.98 -8.49
CA ARG A 98 2.93 -8.71 -8.11
C ARG A 98 2.81 -7.80 -6.89
N LEU A 99 3.69 -7.98 -5.90
CA LEU A 99 3.72 -7.11 -4.72
C LEU A 99 4.13 -5.69 -5.11
N ILE A 100 5.21 -5.55 -5.89
CA ILE A 100 5.74 -4.27 -6.35
C ILE A 100 4.72 -3.54 -7.21
N SER A 101 4.02 -4.22 -8.13
CA SER A 101 2.93 -3.60 -8.90
C SER A 101 1.77 -3.14 -8.03
N ALA A 102 1.36 -3.93 -7.02
CA ALA A 102 0.33 -3.50 -6.07
C ALA A 102 0.79 -2.32 -5.18
N TYR A 103 2.09 -2.25 -4.83
CA TYR A 103 2.68 -1.12 -4.11
C TYR A 103 2.82 0.12 -5.00
N LEU A 104 3.20 -0.04 -6.27
CA LEU A 104 3.29 1.04 -7.26
C LEU A 104 1.92 1.61 -7.60
N GLU A 105 0.87 0.80 -7.73
CA GLU A 105 -0.50 1.33 -7.93
C GLU A 105 -1.01 2.12 -6.71
N LYS A 106 -0.71 1.66 -5.49
CA LYS A 106 -1.02 2.40 -4.25
C LYS A 106 -0.17 3.67 -4.09
N GLY A 107 1.09 3.63 -4.51
CA GLY A 107 2.01 4.78 -4.51
C GLY A 107 1.69 5.78 -5.62
N GLY A 108 1.28 5.32 -6.79
CA GLY A 108 0.88 6.12 -7.95
C GLY A 108 -0.43 6.87 -7.73
N LYS A 109 -1.37 6.33 -6.93
CA LYS A 109 -2.53 7.11 -6.45
C LYS A 109 -2.19 8.16 -5.38
N ARG A 110 -0.95 8.19 -4.86
CA ARG A 110 -0.52 9.17 -3.85
C ARG A 110 0.50 10.17 -4.35
N THR A 111 0.90 10.07 -5.61
CA THR A 111 1.79 11.05 -6.24
C THR A 111 1.41 11.17 -7.70
N GLU A 112 0.25 11.77 -7.98
CA GLU A 112 0.30 12.83 -8.98
C GLU A 112 1.17 13.89 -8.32
N PRO A 113 2.42 14.13 -8.76
CA PRO A 113 3.10 15.33 -8.32
C PRO A 113 2.15 16.43 -8.78
N ALA A 114 1.55 17.12 -7.82
CA ALA A 114 0.83 18.36 -8.07
C ALA A 114 1.62 19.06 -9.15
N ALA A 115 1.02 19.16 -10.34
CA ALA A 115 1.56 19.99 -11.40
C ALA A 115 1.99 21.25 -10.67
N LEU A 116 3.31 21.49 -10.62
CA LEU A 116 3.85 22.69 -10.03
C LEU A 116 2.99 23.78 -10.63
N PRO A 117 2.21 24.54 -9.84
CA PRO A 117 1.57 25.71 -10.40
C PRO A 117 2.76 26.48 -10.94
N GLU A 118 2.81 26.65 -12.27
CA GLU A 118 3.74 27.58 -12.86
C GLU A 118 3.67 28.83 -11.98
N PRO A 119 4.80 29.38 -11.53
CA PRO A 119 4.76 30.62 -10.79
C PRO A 119 4.18 31.65 -11.75
N HIS A 120 2.85 31.83 -11.67
CA HIS A 120 2.10 32.80 -12.42
C HIS A 120 2.62 34.15 -11.97
N ALA A 121 3.61 34.62 -12.70
CA ALA A 121 4.02 36.00 -12.68
C ALA A 121 2.78 36.83 -13.02
N ALA A 122 2.41 37.67 -12.05
CA ALA A 122 1.49 38.78 -12.15
C ALA A 122 0.00 38.46 -12.44
N ARG A 123 -0.82 38.68 -11.40
CA ARG A 123 -1.71 39.86 -11.37
C ARG A 123 -2.17 40.09 -9.93
N LEU A 124 -1.59 41.10 -9.28
CA LEU A 124 -2.26 41.79 -8.19
C LEU A 124 -3.61 42.26 -8.76
N ALA A 125 -4.71 41.74 -8.23
CA ALA A 125 -6.02 42.28 -8.53
C ALA A 125 -6.01 43.76 -8.13
N ALA A 126 -6.58 44.61 -9.00
CA ALA A 126 -6.75 46.03 -8.72
C ALA A 126 -7.43 46.22 -7.36
N PRO A 127 -7.12 47.30 -6.61
CA PRO A 127 -7.75 47.60 -5.33
C PRO A 127 -9.27 47.48 -5.47
N GLN A 128 -9.85 46.53 -4.74
CA GLN A 128 -11.30 46.40 -4.64
C GLN A 128 -11.82 47.72 -4.04
N GLU A 129 -12.85 48.28 -4.65
CA GLU A 129 -13.53 49.48 -4.16
C GLU A 129 -13.85 49.34 -2.66
N PRO A 130 -13.76 50.44 -1.89
CA PRO A 130 -13.98 50.40 -0.45
C PRO A 130 -15.38 49.88 -0.14
N VAL A 131 -15.43 48.66 0.39
CA VAL A 131 -16.67 48.06 0.89
C VAL A 131 -17.14 48.91 2.06
N PRO A 132 -18.34 49.50 2.02
CA PRO A 132 -18.83 50.33 3.11
C PRO A 132 -18.93 49.47 4.37
N GLY A 133 -18.16 49.84 5.38
CA GLY A 133 -18.13 49.15 6.66
C GLY A 133 -19.48 49.26 7.37
N VAL A 134 -19.92 48.15 7.97
CA VAL A 134 -21.13 48.05 8.80
C VAL A 134 -21.15 49.07 9.95
N ALA A 135 -20.00 49.67 10.29
CA ALA A 135 -19.88 50.75 11.27
C ALA A 135 -20.57 52.07 10.86
N GLU A 136 -20.82 52.31 9.56
CA GLU A 136 -21.47 53.55 9.12
C GLU A 136 -23.00 53.51 9.23
N GLN A 137 -23.62 52.32 9.27
CA GLN A 137 -25.08 52.21 9.30
C GLN A 137 -25.69 52.37 10.69
N THR A 138 -24.91 52.30 11.76
CA THR A 138 -25.43 52.35 13.14
C THR A 138 -25.20 53.69 13.85
N THR A 139 -24.37 54.58 13.31
CA THR A 139 -24.03 55.85 13.98
C THR A 139 -24.88 57.05 13.55
N ARG A 140 -25.64 56.95 12.44
CA ARG A 140 -26.48 58.06 11.93
C ARG A 140 -27.90 58.13 12.52
N ARG A 141 -28.28 57.19 13.40
CA ARG A 141 -29.63 57.09 13.99
C ARG A 141 -29.74 57.59 15.44
N PHE A 142 -28.72 58.28 15.96
CA PHE A 142 -28.84 58.94 17.25
C PHE A 142 -29.41 60.35 17.08
N GLU A 143 -30.72 60.45 17.29
CA GLU A 143 -31.46 61.70 17.37
C GLU A 143 -31.18 62.37 18.74
N PRO A 144 -30.82 63.66 18.80
CA PRO A 144 -30.51 64.31 20.06
C PRO A 144 -31.78 64.54 20.89
N VAL A 145 -31.79 63.96 22.09
CA VAL A 145 -32.83 64.19 23.12
C VAL A 145 -32.79 65.67 23.54
N PRO A 146 -33.90 66.42 23.47
CA PRO A 146 -33.94 67.81 23.93
C PRO A 146 -33.80 67.85 25.46
N LYS A 147 -32.85 68.67 25.92
CA LYS A 147 -32.64 68.96 27.35
C LYS A 147 -33.85 69.75 27.88
N LYS A 148 -34.47 69.24 28.95
CA LYS A 148 -35.34 70.00 29.85
C LYS A 148 -34.61 70.21 31.17
#